data_AF-A0A177WJS4-F1
#
_entry.id   AF-A0A177WJS4-F1
#
_cell.length_a   1.000
_cell.length_b   1.000
_cell.length_c   1.000
_cell.angle_alpha   90.00
_cell.angle_beta   90.00
_cell.angle_gamma   90.00
#
_symmetry.space_group_name_H-M   'P 1'
#
loop_
_entity.id
_entity.type
_entity.pdbx_description
1 polymer ?
#
loop_
_entity_poly.entity_id
_entity_poly.type
_entity_poly.pdbx_seq_one_letter_code
_entity_poly.pdbx_strand_id
1 'polypeptide(L)'
;MSAEVSTPTASTSGGSAGGPDSPEFFNPEDFEKYCYPFGITQVSYIDKIAQGQIKINGIFEKSSSKRHELDLQKKLLEELEQQFETLSQTPDDGLDTVQFELETEREALAKLEEELQKLSDEAMVLIGKNMGYKKTLRGHLGMVPSEEGEVPKLGDYPGYTECYEYLFAVFSQ
;
A
#
# COMPACT_ATOMS: atom_id res chain seq x y z
N MET A 1 56.48 -34.62 17.89
CA MET A 1 56.15 -33.51 18.79
C MET A 1 56.31 -32.22 18.00
N SER A 2 55.22 -31.47 17.87
CA SER A 2 55.10 -30.00 17.93
C SER A 2 53.91 -29.58 17.09
N ALA A 3 52.84 -29.27 17.82
CA ALA A 3 51.62 -28.64 17.34
C ALA A 3 51.76 -27.13 17.55
N GLU A 4 51.35 -26.34 16.56
CA GLU A 4 51.08 -24.91 16.67
C GLU A 4 49.74 -24.72 15.94
N VAL A 5 48.60 -24.87 16.60
CA VAL A 5 47.86 -23.89 17.43
C VAL A 5 47.55 -22.60 16.66
N SER A 6 46.42 -22.64 15.94
CA SER A 6 45.74 -21.48 15.38
C SER A 6 45.26 -20.54 16.48
N THR A 7 45.65 -19.27 16.40
CA THR A 7 45.09 -18.17 17.19
C THR A 7 43.89 -17.58 16.44
N PRO A 8 42.68 -17.47 17.04
CA PRO A 8 41.59 -16.75 16.42
C PRO A 8 41.77 -15.25 16.68
N THR A 9 41.85 -14.46 15.60
CA THR A 9 41.80 -13.00 15.68
C THR A 9 40.39 -12.58 16.08
N ALA A 10 40.23 -12.08 17.30
CA ALA A 10 39.01 -11.44 17.75
C ALA A 10 38.79 -10.15 16.93
N SER A 11 37.80 -10.15 16.03
CA SER A 11 37.31 -8.92 15.42
C SER A 11 36.42 -8.20 16.43
N THR A 12 36.97 -7.14 17.02
CA THR A 12 36.21 -6.08 17.65
C THR A 12 35.63 -5.18 16.55
N SER A 13 34.39 -5.39 16.12
CA SER A 13 33.66 -4.33 15.41
C SER A 13 32.80 -3.60 16.42
N GLY A 14 33.39 -2.56 17.01
CA GLY A 14 32.66 -1.58 17.79
C GLY A 14 31.62 -0.86 16.93
N GLY A 15 30.50 -0.56 17.59
CA GLY A 15 29.40 0.34 17.23
C GLY A 15 29.33 0.89 15.80
N SER A 16 28.26 0.52 15.10
CA SER A 16 27.55 1.51 14.29
C SER A 16 26.22 1.77 14.97
N ALA A 17 26.15 2.90 15.67
CA ALA A 17 24.89 3.42 16.18
C ALA A 17 23.95 3.59 14.99
N GLY A 18 22.73 3.04 15.10
CA GLY A 18 21.69 3.15 14.09
C GLY A 18 21.39 4.61 13.80
N GLY A 19 21.98 5.14 12.72
CA GLY A 19 21.43 6.25 11.98
C GLY A 19 20.23 5.75 11.17
N PRO A 20 19.23 6.60 10.91
CA PRO A 20 18.13 6.21 10.04
C PRO A 20 18.72 5.83 8.68
N ASP A 21 18.43 4.62 8.20
CA ASP A 21 18.75 4.17 6.86
C ASP A 21 18.27 5.25 5.88
N SER A 22 19.23 6.01 5.34
CA SER A 22 18.98 7.00 4.30
C SER A 22 18.49 6.22 3.07
N PRO A 23 17.48 6.71 2.32
CA PRO A 23 17.07 6.02 1.11
C PRO A 23 18.28 5.82 0.21
N GLU A 24 18.49 4.59 -0.25
CA GLU A 24 19.69 4.10 -0.95
C GLU A 24 19.92 4.77 -2.33
N PHE A 25 19.10 5.75 -2.70
CA PHE A 25 18.85 6.16 -4.09
C PHE A 25 19.04 7.66 -4.40
N PHE A 26 19.51 8.48 -3.46
CA PHE A 26 19.70 9.90 -3.79
C PHE A 26 21.03 10.15 -4.50
N ASN A 27 20.97 10.33 -5.82
CA ASN A 27 21.98 11.14 -6.50
C ASN A 27 22.01 12.52 -5.83
N PRO A 28 23.15 12.98 -5.28
CA PRO A 28 23.24 14.27 -4.60
C PRO A 28 22.77 15.46 -5.45
N GLU A 29 22.99 15.40 -6.77
CA GLU A 29 22.55 16.45 -7.70
C GLU A 29 21.02 16.53 -7.80
N ASP A 30 20.33 15.38 -7.88
CA ASP A 30 18.87 15.34 -7.94
C ASP A 30 18.24 15.73 -6.59
N PHE A 31 18.89 15.36 -5.48
CA PHE A 31 18.49 15.81 -4.15
C PHE A 31 18.54 17.34 -4.02
N GLU A 32 19.65 17.96 -4.43
CA GLU A 32 19.81 19.42 -4.38
C GLU A 32 18.84 20.11 -5.33
N LYS A 33 18.61 19.54 -6.51
CA LYS A 33 17.72 20.11 -7.52
C LYS A 33 16.25 20.07 -7.12
N TYR A 34 15.74 18.92 -6.70
CA TYR A 34 14.29 18.73 -6.52
C TYR A 34 13.83 18.80 -5.06
N CYS A 35 14.74 18.59 -4.11
CA CYS A 35 14.39 18.49 -2.70
C CYS A 35 14.99 19.60 -1.81
N TYR A 36 15.72 20.57 -2.36
CA TYR A 36 16.08 21.76 -1.58
C TYR A 36 14.82 22.58 -1.23
N PRO A 37 14.68 23.13 0.01
CA PRO A 37 15.68 23.22 1.09
C PRO A 37 15.59 22.10 2.15
N PHE A 38 14.96 20.97 1.84
CA PHE A 38 14.78 19.90 2.82
C PHE A 38 16.11 19.21 3.16
N GLY A 39 16.30 18.95 4.46
CA GLY A 39 17.35 18.05 4.92
C GLY A 39 16.97 16.58 4.71
N ILE A 40 17.95 15.69 4.89
CA ILE A 40 17.81 14.24 4.71
C ILE A 40 16.62 13.67 5.51
N THR A 41 16.41 14.15 6.74
CA THR A 41 15.29 13.69 7.58
C THR A 41 13.93 14.03 6.98
N GLN A 42 13.74 15.27 6.51
CA GLN A 42 12.49 15.69 5.88
C GLN A 42 12.27 14.92 4.58
N VAL A 43 13.31 14.78 3.75
CA VAL A 43 13.24 14.03 2.49
C VAL A 43 12.89 12.55 2.74
N SER A 44 13.44 11.91 3.78
CA SER A 44 13.07 10.53 4.14
C SER A 44 11.58 10.39 4.48
N TYR A 45 10.94 11.41 5.05
CA TYR A 45 9.48 11.40 5.23
C TYR A 45 8.73 11.61 3.92
N ILE A 46 9.17 12.54 3.08
CA ILE A 46 8.55 12.78 1.76
C ILE A 46 8.62 11.50 0.90
N ASP A 47 9.76 10.81 0.93
CA ASP A 47 10.00 9.51 0.30
C ASP A 47 9.00 8.44 0.77
N LYS A 48 8.88 8.24 2.09
CA LYS A 48 7.90 7.29 2.66
C LYS A 48 6.46 7.66 2.32
N ILE A 49 6.15 8.96 2.23
CA ILE A 49 4.82 9.46 1.84
C ILE A 49 4.53 9.13 0.37
N ALA A 50 5.51 9.31 -0.52
CA ALA A 50 5.43 8.99 -1.94
C ALA A 50 5.24 7.48 -2.16
N GLN A 51 6.12 6.65 -1.60
CA GLN A 51 6.01 5.18 -1.68
C GLN A 51 4.69 4.67 -1.10
N GLY A 52 4.25 5.22 0.04
CA GLY A 52 2.97 4.89 0.65
C GLY A 52 1.80 5.22 -0.27
N GLN A 53 1.83 6.37 -0.94
CA GLN A 53 0.77 6.78 -1.87
C GLN A 53 0.68 5.84 -3.08
N ILE A 54 1.81 5.40 -3.63
CA ILE A 54 1.83 4.48 -4.78
C ILE A 54 1.22 3.13 -4.41
N LYS A 55 1.58 2.59 -3.23
CA LYS A 55 0.98 1.35 -2.73
C LYS A 55 -0.53 1.49 -2.53
N ILE A 56 -0.99 2.63 -1.97
CA ILE A 56 -2.42 2.92 -1.81
C ILE A 56 -3.12 2.98 -3.17
N ASN A 57 -2.56 3.67 -4.16
CA ASN A 57 -3.12 3.75 -5.51
C ASN A 57 -3.23 2.36 -6.14
N GLY A 58 -2.18 1.54 -6.06
CA GLY A 58 -2.18 0.17 -6.58
C GLY A 58 -3.22 -0.73 -5.89
N ILE A 59 -3.48 -0.54 -4.59
CA ILE A 59 -4.58 -1.23 -3.90
C ILE A 59 -5.94 -0.76 -4.43
N PHE A 60 -6.14 0.55 -4.62
CA PHE A 60 -7.40 1.06 -5.16
C PHE A 60 -7.69 0.57 -6.57
N GLU A 61 -6.68 0.50 -7.44
CA GLU A 61 -6.80 -0.10 -8.77
C GLU A 61 -7.21 -1.57 -8.70
N LYS A 62 -6.53 -2.36 -7.86
CA LYS A 62 -6.87 -3.78 -7.62
C LYS A 62 -8.30 -3.92 -7.08
N SER A 63 -8.69 -3.12 -6.10
CA SER A 63 -10.05 -3.12 -5.54
C SER A 63 -11.11 -2.69 -6.56
N SER A 64 -10.76 -1.80 -7.50
CA SER A 64 -11.67 -1.43 -8.60
C SER A 64 -11.90 -2.61 -9.54
N SER A 65 -10.82 -3.29 -9.93
CA SER A 65 -10.89 -4.48 -10.79
C SER A 65 -11.72 -5.60 -10.13
N LYS A 66 -11.46 -5.89 -8.85
CA LYS A 66 -12.20 -6.91 -8.10
C LYS A 66 -13.67 -6.57 -7.87
N ARG A 67 -14.01 -5.29 -7.70
CA ARG A 67 -15.41 -4.87 -7.63
C ARG A 67 -16.14 -5.15 -8.94
N HIS A 68 -15.47 -4.94 -10.08
CA HIS A 68 -16.05 -5.28 -11.37
C HIS A 68 -16.27 -6.79 -11.52
N GLU A 69 -15.30 -7.61 -11.11
CA GLU A 69 -15.41 -9.07 -11.07
C GLU A 69 -16.58 -9.53 -10.19
N LEU A 70 -16.71 -8.95 -8.99
CA LEU A 70 -17.80 -9.21 -8.06
C LEU A 70 -19.17 -8.84 -8.65
N ASP A 71 -19.28 -7.72 -9.37
CA ASP A 71 -20.53 -7.33 -10.02
C ASP A 71 -20.93 -8.31 -11.15
N LEU A 72 -19.96 -8.83 -11.90
CA LEU A 72 -20.20 -9.87 -12.91
C LEU A 72 -20.65 -11.19 -12.25
N GLN A 73 -19.97 -11.57 -11.17
CA GLN A 73 -20.27 -12.76 -10.39
C GLN A 73 -21.69 -12.73 -9.81
N LYS A 74 -22.14 -11.58 -9.30
CA LYS A 74 -23.51 -11.39 -8.81
C LYS A 74 -24.57 -11.58 -9.89
N LYS A 75 -24.31 -11.07 -11.09
CA LYS A 75 -25.22 -11.26 -12.23
C LYS A 75 -25.31 -12.72 -12.67
N LEU A 76 -24.18 -13.42 -12.71
CA LEU A 76 -24.17 -14.85 -13.01
C LEU A 76 -24.99 -15.64 -11.98
N LEU A 77 -24.84 -15.32 -10.70
CA LEU A 77 -25.65 -15.92 -9.63
C LEU A 77 -27.13 -15.63 -9.80
N GLU A 78 -27.53 -14.39 -10.10
CA GLU A 78 -28.93 -14.05 -10.36
C GLU A 78 -29.52 -14.86 -11.53
N GLU A 79 -28.75 -15.07 -12.62
CA GLU A 79 -29.16 -15.89 -13.75
C GLU A 79 -29.30 -17.38 -13.38
N LEU A 80 -28.35 -17.92 -12.63
CA LEU A 80 -28.39 -19.31 -12.16
C LEU A 80 -29.55 -19.53 -11.17
N GLU A 81 -29.85 -18.57 -10.30
CA GLU A 81 -30.97 -18.66 -9.36
C GLU A 81 -32.31 -18.67 -10.10
N GLN A 82 -32.47 -17.87 -11.15
CA GLN A 82 -33.66 -17.88 -12.01
C GLN A 82 -33.80 -19.20 -12.78
N GLN A 83 -32.69 -19.76 -13.29
CA GLN A 83 -32.69 -21.05 -13.95
C GLN A 83 -33.08 -22.17 -12.98
N PHE A 84 -32.51 -22.16 -11.77
CA PHE A 84 -32.86 -23.13 -10.72
C PHE A 84 -34.34 -23.06 -10.36
N GLU A 85 -34.89 -21.85 -10.16
CA GLU A 85 -36.31 -21.67 -9.86
C GLU A 85 -37.20 -22.24 -10.98
N THR A 86 -36.85 -21.96 -12.24
CA THR A 86 -37.59 -22.47 -13.41
C THR A 86 -37.56 -24.00 -13.46
N LEU A 87 -36.38 -24.59 -13.30
CA LEU A 87 -36.19 -26.04 -13.35
C LEU A 87 -36.86 -26.73 -12.17
N SER A 88 -36.88 -26.12 -10.98
CA SER A 88 -37.50 -26.70 -9.78
C SER A 88 -39.02 -26.91 -9.91
N GLN A 89 -39.67 -26.20 -10.84
CA GLN A 89 -41.10 -26.31 -11.11
C GLN A 89 -41.44 -27.42 -12.12
N THR A 90 -40.43 -28.04 -12.75
CA THR A 90 -40.59 -29.12 -13.72
C THR A 90 -39.76 -30.34 -13.32
N PRO A 91 -40.25 -31.57 -13.52
CA PRO A 91 -39.41 -32.76 -13.31
C PRO A 91 -38.40 -32.84 -14.46
N ASP A 92 -37.22 -32.23 -14.28
CA ASP A 92 -36.15 -32.16 -15.29
C ASP A 92 -34.79 -32.65 -14.74
N ASP A 93 -33.99 -33.24 -15.63
CA ASP A 93 -32.70 -33.92 -15.35
C ASP A 93 -31.51 -32.95 -15.16
N GLY A 94 -31.77 -31.63 -15.04
CA GLY A 94 -30.74 -30.59 -14.92
C GLY A 94 -30.61 -29.93 -13.53
N LEU A 95 -31.55 -30.19 -12.62
CA LEU A 95 -31.67 -29.45 -11.35
C LEU A 95 -30.41 -29.57 -10.48
N ASP A 96 -29.88 -30.80 -10.31
CA ASP A 96 -28.70 -31.07 -9.49
C ASP A 96 -27.45 -30.38 -10.04
N THR A 97 -27.35 -30.23 -11.36
CA THR A 97 -26.22 -29.56 -12.02
C THR A 97 -26.25 -28.07 -11.74
N VAL A 98 -27.40 -27.42 -11.93
CA VAL A 98 -27.57 -25.99 -11.63
C VAL A 98 -27.39 -25.71 -10.14
N GLN A 99 -27.83 -26.63 -9.26
CA GLN A 99 -27.58 -26.52 -7.82
C GLN A 99 -26.09 -26.54 -7.48
N PHE A 100 -25.34 -27.45 -8.10
CA PHE A 100 -23.89 -27.54 -7.90
C PHE A 100 -23.15 -26.29 -8.40
N GLU A 101 -23.55 -25.77 -9.57
CA GLU A 101 -23.02 -24.51 -10.10
C GLU A 101 -23.33 -23.34 -9.16
N LEU A 102 -24.57 -23.23 -8.65
CA LEU A 102 -24.94 -22.20 -7.67
C LEU A 102 -24.08 -22.23 -6.42
N GLU A 103 -23.83 -23.42 -5.85
CA GLU A 103 -22.97 -23.57 -4.67
C GLU A 103 -21.54 -23.09 -4.98
N THR A 104 -21.01 -23.49 -6.14
CA THR A 104 -19.65 -23.14 -6.60
C THR A 104 -19.50 -21.62 -6.80
N GLU A 105 -20.47 -21.00 -7.49
CA GLU A 105 -20.43 -19.57 -7.77
C GLU A 105 -20.67 -18.72 -6.51
N ARG A 106 -21.40 -19.25 -5.51
CA ARG A 106 -21.53 -18.62 -4.17
C ARG A 106 -20.21 -18.64 -3.41
N GLU A 107 -19.48 -19.76 -3.44
CA GLU A 107 -18.15 -19.85 -2.84
C GLU A 107 -17.17 -18.87 -3.51
N ALA A 108 -17.20 -18.77 -4.84
CA ALA A 108 -16.40 -17.82 -5.59
C ALA A 108 -16.72 -16.37 -5.21
N LEU A 109 -18.01 -16.02 -5.08
CA LEU A 109 -18.44 -14.69 -4.62
C LEU A 109 -17.93 -14.38 -3.22
N ALA A 110 -18.08 -15.31 -2.27
CA ALA A 110 -17.61 -15.12 -0.89
C ALA A 110 -16.10 -14.88 -0.83
N LYS A 111 -15.32 -15.59 -1.65
CA LYS A 111 -13.88 -15.38 -1.76
C LYS A 111 -13.53 -13.99 -2.32
N LEU A 112 -14.25 -13.51 -3.33
CA LEU A 112 -14.06 -12.15 -3.86
C LEU A 112 -14.35 -11.08 -2.81
N GLU A 113 -15.40 -11.27 -2.01
CA GLU A 113 -15.75 -10.38 -0.89
C GLU A 113 -14.65 -10.36 0.18
N GLU A 114 -14.11 -11.52 0.55
CA GLU A 114 -12.99 -11.62 1.50
C GLU A 114 -11.74 -10.91 0.97
N GLU A 115 -11.38 -11.11 -0.30
CA GLU A 115 -10.23 -10.47 -0.92
C GLU A 115 -10.40 -8.93 -0.98
N LEU A 116 -11.60 -8.43 -1.26
CA LEU A 116 -11.90 -7.01 -1.21
C LEU A 116 -11.79 -6.44 0.21
N GLN A 117 -12.28 -7.17 1.21
CA GLN A 117 -12.15 -6.76 2.62
C GLN A 117 -10.68 -6.66 3.01
N LYS A 118 -9.85 -7.64 2.64
CA LYS A 118 -8.41 -7.64 2.91
C LYS A 118 -7.70 -6.45 2.26
N LEU A 119 -8.04 -6.11 1.01
CA LEU A 119 -7.50 -4.93 0.34
C LEU A 119 -7.92 -3.63 1.04
N SER A 120 -9.17 -3.56 1.51
CA SER A 120 -9.66 -2.42 2.29
C SER A 120 -8.87 -2.24 3.60
N ASP A 121 -8.66 -3.32 4.35
CA ASP A 121 -7.91 -3.30 5.61
C ASP A 121 -6.45 -2.89 5.38
N GLU A 122 -5.82 -3.43 4.33
CA GLU A 122 -4.45 -3.04 3.93
C GLU A 122 -4.37 -1.56 3.57
N ALA A 123 -5.33 -1.04 2.79
CA ALA A 123 -5.41 0.38 2.44
C ALA A 123 -5.54 1.25 3.70
N MET A 124 -6.41 0.89 4.65
CA MET A 124 -6.59 1.65 5.89
C MET A 124 -5.28 1.74 6.70
N VAL A 125 -4.55 0.63 6.83
CA VAL A 125 -3.25 0.60 7.52
C VAL A 125 -2.24 1.51 6.82
N LEU A 126 -2.15 1.44 5.49
CA LEU A 126 -1.22 2.29 4.72
C LEU A 126 -1.59 3.77 4.78
N ILE A 127 -2.88 4.10 4.68
CA ILE A 127 -3.38 5.47 4.83
C ILE A 127 -3.02 6.01 6.21
N GLY A 128 -3.23 5.21 7.27
CA GLY A 128 -2.86 5.57 8.63
C GLY A 128 -1.36 5.86 8.79
N LYS A 129 -0.50 4.98 8.25
CA LYS A 129 0.96 5.19 8.23
C LYS A 129 1.35 6.46 7.48
N ASN A 130 0.77 6.65 6.28
CA ASN A 130 1.06 7.80 5.43
C ASN A 130 0.63 9.12 6.10
N MET A 131 -0.53 9.14 6.74
CA MET A 131 -0.99 10.26 7.58
C MET A 131 -0.06 10.53 8.76
N GLY A 132 0.46 9.47 9.39
CA GLY A 132 1.49 9.56 10.43
C GLY A 132 2.75 10.26 9.94
N TYR A 133 3.30 9.85 8.79
CA TYR A 133 4.47 10.52 8.20
C TYR A 133 4.18 11.98 7.84
N LYS A 134 3.02 12.28 7.25
CA LYS A 134 2.61 13.66 6.95
C LYS A 134 2.54 14.52 8.22
N LYS A 135 2.05 13.95 9.33
CA LYS A 135 1.99 14.64 10.63
C LYS A 135 3.38 14.94 11.18
N THR A 136 4.28 13.95 11.16
CA THR A 136 5.66 14.13 11.64
C THR A 136 6.41 15.14 10.80
N LEU A 137 6.30 15.07 9.46
CA LEU A 137 6.92 16.04 8.56
C LEU A 137 6.44 17.47 8.85
N ARG A 138 5.13 17.69 9.01
CA ARG A 138 4.59 19.01 9.41
C ARG A 138 5.22 19.52 10.70
N GLY A 139 5.44 18.65 11.69
CA GLY A 139 6.15 18.99 12.92
C GLY A 139 7.58 19.47 12.68
N HIS A 140 8.34 18.77 11.84
CA HIS A 140 9.70 19.17 11.46
C HIS A 140 9.74 20.50 10.69
N LEU A 141 8.70 20.81 9.92
CA LEU A 141 8.60 22.02 9.12
C LEU A 141 8.04 23.22 9.92
N GLY A 142 7.71 23.03 11.20
CA GLY A 142 7.07 24.07 12.01
C GLY A 142 5.64 24.41 11.56
N MET A 143 5.02 23.54 10.75
CA MET A 143 3.64 23.68 10.28
C MET A 143 2.65 23.24 11.35
N VAL A 144 2.71 23.88 12.51
CA VAL A 144 1.87 23.61 13.67
C VAL A 144 0.55 24.39 13.51
N PRO A 145 -0.61 23.78 13.78
CA PRO A 145 -1.88 24.52 13.76
C PRO A 145 -1.85 25.59 14.85
N SER A 146 -2.20 26.83 14.50
CA SER A 146 -2.41 27.88 15.50
C SER A 146 -3.77 27.65 16.13
N GLU A 147 -3.76 26.97 17.29
CA GLU A 147 -4.80 26.68 18.31
C GLU A 147 -6.26 26.35 17.89
N GLU A 148 -6.80 26.88 16.79
CA GLU A 148 -8.14 26.59 16.23
C GLU A 148 -8.16 26.60 14.68
N GLY A 149 -7.03 26.82 14.01
CA GLY A 149 -6.92 26.94 12.55
C GLY A 149 -6.81 25.63 11.78
N GLU A 150 -7.11 25.69 10.47
CA GLU A 150 -6.87 24.58 9.55
C GLU A 150 -5.41 24.14 9.57
N VAL A 151 -5.19 22.83 9.57
CA VAL A 151 -3.85 22.25 9.47
C VAL A 151 -3.25 22.65 8.12
N PRO A 152 -2.11 23.36 8.08
CA PRO A 152 -1.48 23.74 6.81
C PRO A 152 -1.18 22.51 5.95
N LYS A 153 -1.53 22.58 4.65
CA LYS A 153 -1.28 21.46 3.74
C LYS A 153 0.21 21.43 3.41
N LEU A 154 0.79 20.24 3.36
CA LEU A 154 2.20 20.08 2.97
C LEU A 154 2.48 20.65 1.58
N GLY A 155 1.53 20.56 0.65
CA GLY A 155 1.60 21.16 -0.69
C GLY A 155 1.84 22.66 -0.70
N ASP A 156 1.52 23.37 0.38
CA ASP A 156 1.71 24.81 0.50
C ASP A 156 3.13 25.16 0.98
N TYR A 157 3.92 24.18 1.45
CA TYR A 157 5.28 24.41 1.91
C TYR A 157 6.24 24.52 0.71
N PRO A 158 7.09 25.57 0.64
CA PRO A 158 8.02 25.76 -0.46
C PRO A 158 8.89 24.52 -0.74
N GLY A 159 8.91 24.06 -1.99
CA GLY A 159 9.68 22.90 -2.44
C GLY A 159 9.03 21.53 -2.16
N TYR A 160 7.99 21.43 -1.32
CA TYR A 160 7.40 20.13 -0.97
C TYR A 160 6.86 19.39 -2.19
N THR A 161 6.05 20.08 -3.00
CA THR A 161 5.39 19.48 -4.16
C THR A 161 6.42 18.98 -5.18
N GLU A 162 7.45 19.77 -5.47
CA GLU A 162 8.52 19.39 -6.41
C GLU A 162 9.28 18.15 -5.91
N CYS A 163 9.69 18.13 -4.64
CA CYS A 163 10.38 16.98 -4.05
C CYS A 163 9.49 15.73 -4.04
N TYR A 164 8.21 15.90 -3.66
CA TYR A 164 7.24 14.82 -3.62
C TYR A 164 6.98 14.23 -5.00
N GLU A 165 6.78 15.07 -6.02
CA GLU A 165 6.52 14.64 -7.39
C GLU A 165 7.73 13.91 -7.98
N TYR A 166 8.95 14.41 -7.75
CA TYR A 166 10.17 13.72 -8.15
C TYR A 166 10.23 12.31 -7.54
N LEU A 167 10.08 12.22 -6.22
CA LEU A 167 10.09 10.94 -5.51
C LEU A 167 8.97 10.01 -5.97
N PHE A 168 7.76 10.53 -6.13
CA PHE A 168 6.62 9.76 -6.61
C PHE A 168 6.89 9.22 -8.03
N ALA A 169 7.47 10.02 -8.92
CA ALA A 169 7.81 9.61 -10.27
C ALA A 169 8.93 8.54 -10.30
N VAL A 170 9.89 8.60 -9.39
CA VAL A 170 10.94 7.56 -9.25
C VAL A 170 10.33 6.20 -8.92
N PHE A 171 9.33 6.16 -8.03
CA PHE A 171 8.69 4.92 -7.60
C PHE A 171 7.53 4.45 -8.48
N SER A 172 7.07 5.28 -9.41
CA SER A 172 5.98 4.96 -10.33
C SER A 172 6.45 4.36 -11.67
N GLN A 173 7.78 4.20 -11.84
CA GLN A 173 8.43 3.51 -12.97
C GLN A 173 8.50 2.00 -12.69
#